data_AF-A0A415E1A7-F1
#
_entry.id   AF-A0A415E1A7-F1
#
_cell.length_a   1.000
_cell.length_b   1.000
_cell.length_c   1.000
_cell.angle_alpha   90.00
_cell.angle_beta   90.00
_cell.angle_gamma   90.00
#
_symmetry.space_group_name_H-M   'P 1'
#
loop_
_entity.id
_entity.type
_entity.pdbx_description
1 polymer ?
#
loop_
_entity_poly.entity_id
_entity_poly.type
_entity_poly.pdbx_seq_one_letter_code
_entity_poly.pdbx_strand_id
1 'polypeptide(L)'
;MGPNHCIIFEKLFLCTIIHIPPINAFAIFPFFYILQYSYFFVNMQYIFLYNILCIYKSEAPKMARSRNNFKIETVEMMVLFLLQNQDLYGYQLTTLIKKQSRDNVIVTESTLYPTFYKLFKNSYISDRAMSIDKRRVCVYYHLEDAGKERLAGLLKDYHEITVGIERILPSDLDFTEGEARIFIKYSEESIKEYIKLKPDCAWGGIIIHFEES
;
A
#
# COMPACT_ATOMS: atom_id res chain seq x y z
N MET A 1 -24.70 12.70 15.60
CA MET A 1 -25.71 13.57 16.25
C MET A 1 -27.01 13.40 15.47
N GLY A 2 -28.05 12.86 16.13
CA GLY A 2 -29.26 12.37 15.46
C GLY A 2 -30.22 13.46 14.94
N PRO A 3 -31.27 13.06 14.20
CA PRO A 3 -32.17 13.93 13.42
C PRO A 3 -33.10 14.83 14.27
N ASN A 4 -32.93 14.85 15.59
CA ASN A 4 -33.83 15.57 16.51
C ASN A 4 -33.47 17.06 16.69
N HIS A 5 -32.36 17.54 16.13
CA HIS A 5 -32.00 18.97 16.17
C HIS A 5 -32.66 19.80 15.06
N CYS A 6 -33.16 19.17 13.98
CA CYS A 6 -33.76 19.90 12.86
C CYS A 6 -35.18 20.39 13.17
N ILE A 7 -35.92 19.66 14.02
CA ILE A 7 -37.32 19.94 14.34
C ILE A 7 -37.47 21.08 15.37
N ILE A 8 -36.43 21.35 16.17
CA ILE A 8 -36.47 22.41 17.19
C ILE A 8 -36.35 23.81 16.54
N PHE A 9 -35.64 23.93 15.41
CA PHE A 9 -35.48 25.20 14.70
C PHE A 9 -36.76 25.65 13.98
N GLU A 10 -37.56 24.69 13.50
CA GLU A 10 -38.82 24.98 12.80
C GLU A 10 -39.92 25.48 13.76
N LYS A 11 -39.93 24.99 15.00
CA LYS A 11 -40.88 25.48 16.03
C LYS A 11 -40.53 26.85 16.61
N LEU A 12 -39.26 27.24 16.62
CA LEU A 12 -38.85 28.60 17.03
C LEU A 12 -39.14 29.65 15.96
N PHE A 13 -39.11 29.28 14.67
CA PHE A 13 -39.40 30.21 13.57
C PHE A 13 -40.90 30.54 13.43
N LEU A 14 -41.79 29.61 13.81
CA LEU A 14 -43.23 29.85 13.81
C LEU A 14 -43.71 30.70 15.00
N CYS A 15 -42.95 30.79 16.09
CA CYS A 15 -43.37 31.52 17.28
C CYS A 15 -43.11 33.03 17.19
N THR A 16 -42.20 33.48 16.33
CA THR A 16 -41.88 34.91 16.12
C THR A 16 -42.75 35.62 15.08
N ILE A 17 -43.59 34.90 14.33
CA ILE A 17 -44.42 35.49 13.27
C ILE A 17 -45.79 35.99 13.79
N ILE A 18 -46.23 35.58 14.98
CA ILE A 18 -47.58 35.89 15.47
C ILE A 18 -47.67 37.25 16.22
N HIS A 19 -46.54 37.90 16.53
CA HIS A 19 -46.52 39.17 17.27
C HIS A 19 -45.61 40.26 16.67
N ILE A 20 -45.70 40.47 15.36
CA ILE A 20 -45.10 41.65 14.71
C ILE A 20 -46.24 42.48 14.07
N PRO A 21 -46.42 43.76 14.43
CA PRO A 21 -47.47 44.61 13.86
C PRO A 21 -47.27 44.80 12.35
N PRO A 22 -48.36 44.94 11.56
CA PRO A 22 -48.37 44.76 10.10
C PRO A 22 -47.74 45.91 9.30
N ILE A 23 -46.94 46.77 9.94
CA ILE A 23 -46.45 48.02 9.33
C ILE A 23 -44.99 47.90 8.85
N ASN A 24 -44.20 46.94 9.39
CA ASN A 24 -42.77 46.83 9.09
C ASN A 24 -42.35 45.56 8.32
N ALA A 25 -43.29 44.79 7.77
CA ALA A 25 -42.97 43.58 7.01
C ALA A 25 -42.23 43.88 5.68
N PHE A 26 -42.38 45.08 5.13
CA PHE A 26 -41.78 45.46 3.83
C PHE A 26 -40.28 45.78 3.91
N ALA A 27 -39.76 46.19 5.08
CA ALA A 27 -38.36 46.57 5.25
C ALA A 27 -37.45 45.41 5.70
N ILE A 28 -38.02 44.36 6.30
CA ILE A 28 -37.26 43.23 6.88
C ILE A 28 -37.06 42.11 5.85
N PHE A 29 -38.02 41.95 4.94
CA PHE A 29 -37.98 40.95 3.87
C PHE A 29 -36.73 41.01 2.97
N PRO A 30 -36.30 42.18 2.46
CA PRO A 30 -35.10 42.24 1.61
C PRO A 30 -33.82 41.92 2.40
N PHE A 31 -33.75 42.27 3.69
CA PHE A 31 -32.59 42.00 4.53
C PHE A 31 -32.42 40.51 4.82
N PHE A 32 -33.50 39.80 5.13
CA PHE A 32 -33.48 38.34 5.29
C PHE A 32 -33.18 37.61 3.97
N TYR A 33 -33.70 38.10 2.83
CA TYR A 33 -33.41 37.51 1.53
C TYR A 33 -31.94 37.67 1.15
N ILE A 34 -31.33 38.83 1.42
CA ILE A 34 -29.90 39.08 1.19
C ILE A 34 -29.02 38.21 2.10
N LEU A 35 -29.38 38.06 3.38
CA LEU A 35 -28.66 37.18 4.30
C LEU A 35 -28.78 35.71 3.89
N GLN A 36 -29.95 35.28 3.42
CA GLN A 36 -30.16 33.90 2.95
C GLN A 36 -29.46 33.64 1.62
N TYR A 37 -29.42 34.61 0.72
CA TYR A 37 -28.72 34.51 -0.56
C TYR A 37 -27.20 34.50 -0.38
N SER A 38 -26.67 35.33 0.50
CA SER A 38 -25.23 35.32 0.84
C SER A 38 -24.83 34.01 1.53
N TYR A 39 -25.65 33.48 2.45
CA TYR A 39 -25.39 32.19 3.08
C TYR A 39 -25.43 31.02 2.09
N PHE A 40 -26.37 31.06 1.14
CA PHE A 40 -26.45 30.10 0.05
C PHE A 40 -25.23 30.19 -0.88
N PHE A 41 -24.79 31.39 -1.23
CA PHE A 41 -23.63 31.62 -2.10
C PHE A 41 -22.31 31.17 -1.45
N VAL A 42 -22.13 31.43 -0.15
CA VAL A 42 -20.95 30.97 0.61
C VAL A 42 -20.94 29.44 0.73
N ASN A 43 -22.09 28.80 0.99
CA ASN A 43 -22.18 27.34 1.02
C ASN A 43 -21.93 26.71 -0.35
N MET A 44 -22.42 27.32 -1.43
CA MET A 44 -22.16 26.85 -2.80
C MET A 44 -20.67 26.94 -3.16
N GLN A 45 -19.98 28.00 -2.78
CA GLN A 45 -18.52 28.10 -2.95
C GLN A 45 -17.76 27.07 -2.11
N TYR A 46 -18.20 26.79 -0.87
CA TYR A 46 -17.61 25.76 -0.03
C TYR A 46 -17.79 24.36 -0.61
N ILE A 47 -18.98 24.03 -1.11
CA ILE A 47 -19.25 22.74 -1.79
C ILE A 47 -18.39 22.61 -3.04
N PHE A 48 -18.23 23.68 -3.81
CA PHE A 48 -17.38 23.69 -5.00
C PHE A 48 -15.89 23.48 -4.65
N LEU A 49 -15.39 24.15 -3.60
CA LEU A 49 -14.02 23.95 -3.11
C LEU A 49 -13.80 22.55 -2.52
N TYR A 50 -14.77 21.99 -1.79
CA TYR A 50 -14.71 20.61 -1.32
C TYR A 50 -14.69 19.61 -2.48
N ASN A 51 -15.49 19.84 -3.52
CA ASN A 51 -15.48 19.00 -4.71
C ASN A 51 -14.15 19.10 -5.47
N ILE A 52 -13.57 20.29 -5.63
CA ILE A 52 -12.23 20.47 -6.22
C ILE A 52 -11.15 19.77 -5.39
N LEU A 53 -11.20 19.86 -4.06
CA LEU A 53 -10.24 19.22 -3.17
C LEU A 53 -10.40 17.69 -3.17
N CYS A 54 -11.63 17.18 -3.31
CA CYS A 54 -11.92 15.77 -3.55
C CYS A 54 -11.38 15.28 -4.89
N ILE A 55 -11.51 16.07 -5.96
CA ILE A 55 -10.96 15.77 -7.29
C ILE A 55 -9.42 15.74 -7.24
N TYR A 56 -8.79 16.70 -6.55
CA TYR A 56 -7.34 16.71 -6.38
C TYR A 56 -6.82 15.53 -5.53
N LYS A 57 -7.67 14.97 -4.65
CA LYS A 57 -7.34 13.77 -3.85
C LYS A 57 -7.57 12.46 -4.62
N SER A 58 -8.38 12.45 -5.67
CA SER A 58 -8.65 11.24 -6.47
C SER A 58 -7.60 10.94 -7.53
N GLU A 59 -6.75 11.91 -7.90
CA GLU A 59 -5.71 11.76 -8.93
C GLU A 59 -4.29 11.64 -8.37
N ALA A 60 -4.12 11.16 -7.13
CA ALA A 60 -2.84 10.58 -6.75
C ALA A 60 -2.78 9.18 -7.38
N PRO A 61 -1.98 8.93 -8.44
CA PRO A 61 -1.76 7.56 -8.88
C PRO A 61 -1.22 6.81 -7.67
N LYS A 62 -1.94 5.80 -7.21
CA LYS A 62 -1.40 4.76 -6.32
C LYS A 62 -0.39 3.98 -7.16
N MET A 63 0.75 4.60 -7.45
CA MET A 63 1.91 3.89 -7.93
C MET A 63 2.25 2.91 -6.83
N ALA A 64 2.02 1.63 -7.12
CA ALA A 64 2.45 0.51 -6.32
C ALA A 64 3.93 0.72 -6.05
N ARG A 65 4.23 1.23 -4.85
CA ARG A 65 5.60 1.40 -4.42
C ARG A 65 6.08 0.00 -4.10
N SER A 66 6.60 -0.69 -5.12
CA SER A 66 7.45 -1.88 -4.97
C SER A 66 8.75 -1.43 -4.29
N ARG A 67 8.63 -1.04 -3.02
CA ARG A 67 9.71 -0.61 -2.16
C ARG A 67 10.07 -1.83 -1.35
N ASN A 68 11.13 -2.53 -1.76
CA ASN A 68 11.83 -3.51 -0.91
C ASN A 68 10.91 -4.52 -0.19
N ASN A 69 9.95 -5.14 -0.87
CA ASN A 69 9.10 -6.17 -0.26
C ASN A 69 9.95 -7.29 0.32
N PHE A 70 10.97 -7.73 -0.41
CA PHE A 70 11.88 -8.79 0.05
C PHE A 70 12.56 -8.47 1.39
N LYS A 71 13.07 -7.25 1.57
CA LYS A 71 13.68 -6.84 2.84
C LYS A 71 12.66 -6.81 3.98
N ILE A 72 11.45 -6.32 3.71
CA ILE A 72 10.40 -6.21 4.73
C ILE A 72 9.88 -7.60 5.11
N GLU A 73 9.64 -8.49 4.14
CA GLU A 73 9.18 -9.86 4.36
C GLU A 73 10.23 -10.71 5.09
N THR A 74 11.51 -10.52 4.78
CA THR A 74 12.60 -11.18 5.51
C THR A 74 12.66 -10.72 6.98
N VAL A 75 12.47 -9.41 7.24
CA VAL A 75 12.43 -8.88 8.61
C VAL A 75 11.16 -9.35 9.34
N GLU A 76 10.02 -9.41 8.66
CA GLU A 76 8.75 -9.97 9.17
C GLU A 76 8.97 -11.41 9.66
N MET A 77 9.58 -12.24 8.84
CA MET A 77 9.90 -13.63 9.15
C MET A 77 10.82 -13.73 10.38
N MET A 78 11.92 -12.95 10.42
CA MET A 78 12.85 -12.95 11.55
C MET A 78 12.18 -12.53 12.86
N VAL A 79 11.31 -11.51 12.82
CA VAL A 79 10.57 -11.04 14.00
C VAL A 79 9.63 -12.12 14.51
N LEU A 80 8.79 -12.69 13.63
CA LEU A 80 7.84 -13.74 14.02
C LEU A 80 8.54 -14.99 14.57
N PHE A 81 9.67 -15.38 13.96
CA PHE A 81 10.48 -16.51 14.43
C PHE A 81 11.04 -16.27 15.85
N LEU A 82 11.52 -15.06 16.15
CA LEU A 82 12.01 -14.74 17.49
C LEU A 82 10.89 -14.72 18.52
N LEU A 83 9.72 -14.16 18.16
CA LEU A 83 8.54 -14.12 19.02
C LEU A 83 7.91 -15.50 19.27
N GLN A 84 8.16 -16.48 18.39
CA GLN A 84 7.73 -17.87 18.61
C GLN A 84 8.37 -18.49 19.85
N ASN A 85 9.58 -18.06 20.21
CA ASN A 85 10.32 -18.60 21.35
C ASN A 85 9.92 -17.93 22.67
N GLN A 86 9.70 -16.61 22.65
CA GLN A 86 9.33 -15.82 23.83
C GLN A 86 8.85 -14.42 23.43
N ASP A 87 8.10 -13.78 24.31
CA ASP A 87 7.69 -12.38 24.15
C ASP A 87 8.90 -11.44 24.30
N LEU A 88 9.06 -10.52 23.35
CA LEU A 88 10.23 -9.63 23.27
C LEU A 88 9.82 -8.18 23.02
N TYR A 89 10.60 -7.23 23.53
CA TYR A 89 10.44 -5.82 23.18
C TYR A 89 11.36 -5.42 22.01
N GLY A 90 11.05 -4.29 21.35
CA GLY A 90 11.65 -3.91 20.06
C GLY A 90 13.18 -3.91 20.03
N TYR A 91 13.84 -3.41 21.08
CA TYR A 91 15.30 -3.39 21.15
C TYR A 91 15.92 -4.79 21.36
N GLN A 92 15.24 -5.70 22.06
CA GLN A 92 15.70 -7.09 22.15
C GLN A 92 15.69 -7.76 20.79
N LEU A 93 14.63 -7.54 19.99
CA LEU A 93 14.51 -8.11 18.65
C LEU A 93 15.69 -7.70 17.75
N THR A 94 15.98 -6.39 17.65
CA THR A 94 17.09 -5.90 16.82
C THR A 94 18.44 -6.42 17.31
N THR A 95 18.65 -6.47 18.63
CA THR A 95 19.87 -6.98 19.25
C THR A 95 20.06 -8.47 18.99
N LEU A 96 19.00 -9.28 19.11
CA LEU A 96 19.04 -10.71 18.86
C LEU A 96 19.30 -11.00 17.39
N ILE A 97 18.64 -10.31 16.46
CA ILE A 97 18.89 -10.48 15.01
C ILE A 97 20.36 -10.20 14.69
N LYS A 98 20.89 -9.08 15.18
CA LYS A 98 22.29 -8.71 14.97
C LYS A 98 23.24 -9.76 15.54
N LYS A 99 23.01 -10.20 16.78
CA LYS A 99 23.86 -11.18 17.47
C LYS A 99 23.83 -12.55 16.79
N GLN A 100 22.65 -13.06 16.46
CA GLN A 100 22.48 -14.38 15.86
C GLN A 100 23.00 -14.44 14.42
N SER A 101 22.90 -13.33 13.70
CA SER A 101 23.45 -13.21 12.34
C SER A 101 24.96 -12.93 12.31
N ARG A 102 25.64 -12.86 13.45
CA ARG A 102 27.07 -12.46 13.54
C ARG A 102 27.33 -11.14 12.81
N ASP A 103 26.49 -10.15 13.08
CA ASP A 103 26.52 -8.81 12.48
C ASP A 103 26.23 -8.74 10.96
N ASN A 104 25.90 -9.86 10.30
CA ASN A 104 25.56 -9.88 8.88
C ASN A 104 24.18 -9.25 8.59
N VAL A 105 23.28 -9.26 9.57
CA VAL A 105 21.93 -8.69 9.44
C VAL A 105 21.71 -7.62 10.51
N ILE A 106 21.55 -6.37 10.06
CA ILE A 106 21.29 -5.22 10.92
C ILE A 106 19.89 -4.68 10.61
N VAL A 107 18.99 -4.85 11.56
CA VAL A 107 17.63 -4.29 11.51
C VAL A 107 17.58 -3.02 12.34
N THR A 108 17.29 -1.90 11.67
CA THR A 108 17.09 -0.60 12.30
C THR A 108 15.65 -0.41 12.74
N GLU A 109 15.42 0.49 13.70
CA GLU A 109 14.07 0.90 14.11
C GLU A 109 13.21 1.39 12.92
N SER A 110 13.83 2.09 11.98
CA SER A 110 13.17 2.56 10.75
C SER A 110 12.65 1.43 9.85
N THR A 111 13.22 0.23 9.96
CA THR A 111 12.74 -0.98 9.25
C THR A 111 11.76 -1.79 10.11
N LEU A 112 11.96 -1.77 11.43
CA LEU A 112 11.15 -2.53 12.37
C LEU A 112 9.73 -1.98 12.50
N TYR A 113 9.55 -0.67 12.68
CA TYR A 113 8.22 -0.09 12.90
C TYR A 113 7.22 -0.30 11.75
N PRO A 114 7.61 -0.13 10.47
CA PRO A 114 6.72 -0.49 9.35
C PRO A 114 6.35 -1.97 9.34
N THR A 115 7.26 -2.84 9.79
CA THR A 115 7.01 -4.28 9.90
C THR A 115 6.00 -4.57 11.00
N PHE A 116 6.19 -4.00 12.20
CA PHE A 116 5.21 -4.10 13.28
C PHE A 116 3.84 -3.61 12.88
N TYR A 117 3.74 -2.47 12.18
CA TYR A 117 2.46 -1.97 11.70
C TYR A 117 1.71 -3.00 10.83
N LYS A 118 2.42 -3.69 9.94
CA LYS A 118 1.82 -4.77 9.12
C LYS A 118 1.40 -5.96 9.98
N LEU A 119 2.25 -6.38 10.91
CA LEU A 119 1.98 -7.52 11.81
C LEU A 119 0.75 -7.26 12.69
N PHE A 120 0.62 -6.06 13.28
CA PHE A 120 -0.55 -5.66 14.06
C PHE A 120 -1.81 -5.59 13.20
N LYS A 121 -1.72 -4.95 12.02
CA LYS A 121 -2.86 -4.81 11.11
C LYS A 121 -3.46 -6.17 10.73
N ASN A 122 -2.61 -7.18 10.58
CA ASN A 122 -3.02 -8.53 10.20
C ASN A 122 -3.29 -9.44 11.42
N SER A 123 -3.26 -8.91 12.64
CA SER A 123 -3.45 -9.66 13.89
C SER A 123 -2.47 -10.83 14.07
N TYR A 124 -1.24 -10.68 13.57
CA TYR A 124 -0.18 -11.68 13.73
C TYR A 124 0.54 -11.58 15.07
N ILE A 125 0.51 -10.40 15.69
CA ILE A 125 1.10 -10.14 17.01
C ILE A 125 0.17 -9.26 17.84
N SER A 126 0.30 -9.34 19.16
CA SER A 126 -0.31 -8.41 20.12
C SER A 126 0.76 -7.74 20.99
N ASP A 127 0.39 -6.66 21.67
CA ASP A 127 1.30 -5.91 22.53
C ASP A 127 0.82 -5.84 23.98
N ARG A 128 1.80 -5.77 24.90
CA ARG A 128 1.57 -5.60 26.33
C ARG A 128 2.58 -4.61 26.90
N ALA A 129 2.08 -3.54 27.51
CA ALA A 129 2.91 -2.63 28.30
C ALA A 129 3.28 -3.29 29.63
N MET A 130 4.57 -3.38 29.92
CA MET A 130 5.12 -3.92 31.16
C MET A 130 6.11 -2.93 31.78
N SER A 131 5.97 -2.66 33.07
CA SER A 131 6.95 -1.88 33.82
C SER A 131 8.16 -2.75 34.14
N ILE A 132 9.32 -2.43 33.57
CA ILE A 132 10.59 -3.11 33.89
C ILE A 132 11.18 -2.54 35.19
N ASP A 133 10.98 -1.25 35.45
CA ASP A 133 11.43 -0.55 36.66
C ASP A 133 10.44 0.58 37.01
N LYS A 134 10.58 1.20 38.19
CA LYS A 134 9.71 2.26 38.74
C LYS A 134 9.49 3.46 37.81
N ARG A 135 10.31 3.63 36.76
CA ARG A 135 10.21 4.74 35.79
C ARG A 135 10.13 4.30 34.32
N ARG A 136 10.25 3.02 33.99
CA ARG A 136 10.36 2.56 32.60
C ARG A 136 9.29 1.54 32.26
N VAL A 137 8.43 1.93 31.33
CA VAL A 137 7.45 1.04 30.68
C VAL A 137 8.03 0.62 29.34
N CYS A 138 8.07 -0.68 29.10
CA CYS A 138 8.45 -1.27 27.82
C CYS A 138 7.28 -2.05 27.24
N VAL A 139 7.14 -2.02 25.93
CA VAL A 139 6.10 -2.74 25.21
C VAL A 139 6.68 -4.07 24.74
N TYR A 140 6.14 -5.16 25.24
CA TYR A 140 6.46 -6.52 24.81
C TYR A 140 5.47 -6.94 23.74
N TYR A 141 5.96 -7.71 22.77
CA TYR A 141 5.15 -8.26 21.70
C TYR A 141 4.97 -9.77 21.90
N HIS A 142 3.77 -10.25 21.64
CA HIS A 142 3.38 -11.65 21.73
C HIS A 142 2.99 -12.18 20.35
N LEU A 143 3.33 -13.44 20.06
CA LEU A 143 2.98 -14.10 18.80
C LEU A 143 1.59 -14.74 18.88
N GLU A 144 0.70 -14.35 17.98
CA GLU A 144 -0.65 -14.91 17.86
C GLU A 144 -0.69 -16.14 16.93
N ASP A 145 -1.77 -16.92 16.98
CA ASP A 145 -1.91 -18.13 16.17
C ASP A 145 -1.90 -17.84 14.65
N ALA A 146 -2.53 -16.74 14.22
CA ALA A 146 -2.44 -16.29 12.83
C ALA A 146 -1.00 -15.94 12.42
N GLY A 147 -0.20 -15.43 13.36
CA GLY A 147 1.22 -15.16 13.14
C GLY A 147 2.05 -16.44 12.98
N LYS A 148 1.71 -17.52 13.68
CA LYS A 148 2.36 -18.84 13.52
C LYS A 148 2.09 -19.43 12.14
N GLU A 149 0.86 -19.35 11.65
CA GLU A 149 0.51 -19.78 10.29
C GLU A 149 1.26 -18.95 9.24
N ARG A 150 1.29 -17.62 9.40
CA ARG A 150 2.07 -16.73 8.54
C ARG A 150 3.55 -17.07 8.52
N LEU A 151 4.13 -17.33 9.69
CA LEU A 151 5.54 -17.72 9.81
C LEU A 151 5.84 -19.01 9.04
N ALA A 152 4.97 -20.02 9.12
CA ALA A 152 5.14 -21.27 8.38
C ALA A 152 5.17 -21.03 6.85
N GLY A 153 4.27 -20.18 6.34
CA GLY A 153 4.29 -19.78 4.93
C GLY A 153 5.57 -19.05 4.53
N LEU A 154 5.98 -18.05 5.32
CA LEU A 154 7.21 -17.29 5.08
C LEU A 154 8.47 -18.17 5.05
N LEU A 155 8.57 -19.14 5.95
CA LEU A 155 9.71 -20.08 5.99
C LEU A 155 9.75 -20.97 4.75
N LYS A 156 8.59 -21.44 4.28
CA LYS A 156 8.49 -22.23 3.06
C LYS A 156 8.92 -21.41 1.84
N ASP A 157 8.35 -20.22 1.68
CA ASP A 157 8.64 -19.33 0.55
C ASP A 157 10.13 -18.94 0.54
N TYR A 158 10.69 -18.61 1.71
CA TYR A 158 12.11 -18.29 1.86
C TYR A 158 13.02 -19.46 1.46
N HIS A 159 12.67 -20.68 1.84
CA HIS A 159 13.42 -21.88 1.47
C HIS A 159 13.40 -22.11 -0.04
N GLU A 160 12.23 -22.06 -0.67
CA GLU A 160 12.09 -22.26 -2.12
C GLU A 160 12.89 -21.22 -2.92
N ILE A 161 12.82 -19.95 -2.51
CA ILE A 161 13.58 -18.86 -3.14
C ILE A 161 15.09 -19.06 -2.95
N THR A 162 15.53 -19.38 -1.74
CA THR A 162 16.96 -19.55 -1.43
C THR A 162 17.55 -20.70 -2.23
N VAL A 163 16.85 -21.83 -2.31
CA VAL A 163 17.25 -22.97 -3.14
C VAL A 163 17.32 -22.59 -4.62
N GLY A 164 16.37 -21.79 -5.12
CA GLY A 164 16.41 -21.28 -6.49
C GLY A 164 17.65 -20.42 -6.75
N ILE A 165 17.95 -19.47 -5.85
CA ILE A 165 19.12 -18.59 -5.95
C ILE A 165 20.42 -19.40 -5.87
N GLU A 166 20.52 -20.34 -4.94
CA GLU A 166 21.69 -21.21 -4.77
C GLU A 166 21.96 -22.11 -5.97
N ARG A 167 20.96 -22.39 -6.81
CA ARG A 167 21.18 -23.10 -8.08
C ARG A 167 21.71 -22.19 -9.19
N ILE A 168 21.35 -20.90 -9.16
CA ILE A 168 21.73 -19.92 -10.19
C ILE A 168 23.14 -19.36 -9.95
N LEU A 169 23.50 -19.07 -8.70
CA LEU A 169 24.78 -18.42 -8.39
C LEU A 169 26.04 -19.23 -8.74
N PRO A 170 26.07 -20.57 -8.54
CA PRO A 170 27.22 -21.40 -8.89
C PRO A 170 27.12 -22.01 -10.29
N SER A 171 26.00 -21.83 -11.02
CA SER A 171 25.89 -22.38 -12.36
C SER A 171 26.79 -21.60 -13.32
N ASP A 172 27.70 -22.31 -13.99
CA ASP A 172 28.32 -21.81 -15.21
C ASP A 172 27.20 -21.64 -16.24
N LEU A 173 26.73 -20.40 -16.40
CA LEU A 173 25.70 -20.07 -17.37
C LEU A 173 26.31 -20.16 -18.76
N ASP A 174 26.26 -21.35 -19.36
CA ASP A 174 26.49 -21.51 -20.77
C ASP A 174 25.30 -20.89 -21.51
N PHE A 175 25.43 -19.61 -21.89
CA PHE A 175 24.54 -18.94 -22.83
C PHE A 175 24.75 -19.49 -24.25
N THR A 176 24.90 -20.80 -24.44
CA THR A 176 24.86 -21.37 -25.79
C THR A 176 23.45 -21.13 -26.31
N GLU A 177 23.35 -20.31 -27.34
CA GLU A 177 22.16 -19.86 -28.06
C GLU A 177 21.32 -21.04 -28.60
N GLY A 178 20.67 -21.79 -27.71
CA GLY A 178 20.14 -23.12 -28.00
C GLY A 178 18.61 -23.25 -28.04
N GLU A 179 17.84 -22.31 -27.47
CA GLU A 179 16.39 -22.50 -27.30
C GLU A 179 15.54 -21.30 -27.74
N ALA A 180 15.80 -20.81 -28.95
CA ALA A 180 14.81 -20.04 -29.70
C ALA A 180 14.72 -20.51 -31.16
N ARG A 181 14.72 -21.83 -31.40
CA ARG A 181 14.28 -22.37 -32.70
C ARG A 181 12.75 -22.41 -32.75
N ILE A 182 12.14 -21.24 -32.93
CA ILE A 182 10.78 -21.16 -33.44
C ILE A 182 10.86 -21.55 -34.91
N PHE A 183 10.61 -22.82 -35.23
CA PHE A 183 10.46 -23.27 -36.61
C PHE A 183 9.14 -22.72 -37.16
N ILE A 184 9.18 -21.52 -37.73
CA ILE A 184 8.06 -21.04 -38.55
C ILE A 184 8.29 -21.54 -39.97
N LYS A 185 7.55 -22.57 -40.38
CA LYS A 185 7.49 -22.98 -41.78
C LYS A 185 6.82 -21.88 -42.59
N TYR A 186 7.58 -21.21 -43.45
CA TYR A 186 7.05 -20.30 -44.47
C TYR A 186 7.32 -20.89 -45.85
N SER A 187 6.41 -20.66 -46.81
CA SER A 187 6.68 -20.91 -48.23
C SER A 187 7.62 -19.82 -48.78
N GLU A 188 8.43 -20.17 -49.79
CA GLU A 188 9.42 -19.29 -50.42
C GLU A 188 8.85 -17.92 -50.85
N GLU A 189 7.59 -17.90 -51.29
CA GLU A 189 6.89 -16.68 -51.74
C GLU A 189 6.60 -15.72 -50.57
N SER A 190 6.26 -16.26 -49.40
CA SER A 190 5.94 -15.48 -48.20
C SER A 190 7.19 -14.79 -47.62
N ILE A 191 8.36 -15.41 -47.77
CA ILE A 191 9.65 -14.91 -47.27
C ILE A 191 10.13 -13.73 -48.13
N LYS A 192 10.01 -13.85 -49.45
CA LYS A 192 10.43 -12.80 -50.40
C LYS A 192 9.61 -11.52 -50.24
N GLU A 193 8.33 -11.63 -49.88
CA GLU A 193 7.47 -10.47 -49.62
C GLU A 193 7.77 -9.79 -48.27
N TYR A 194 8.07 -10.57 -47.23
CA TYR A 194 8.42 -10.04 -45.90
C TYR A 194 9.75 -9.28 -45.90
N ILE A 195 10.78 -9.80 -46.59
CA ILE A 195 12.09 -9.14 -46.72
C ILE A 195 11.99 -7.80 -47.47
N LYS A 196 11.06 -7.70 -48.42
CA LYS A 196 10.81 -6.46 -49.19
C LYS A 196 10.19 -5.34 -48.36
N LEU A 197 9.45 -5.69 -47.30
CA LEU A 197 8.65 -4.74 -46.53
C LEU A 197 9.43 -4.02 -45.41
N LYS A 198 10.59 -4.52 -44.98
CA LYS A 198 11.41 -3.86 -43.95
C LYS A 198 12.92 -4.11 -44.14
N PRO A 199 13.63 -3.29 -44.91
CA PRO A 199 15.09 -3.40 -45.06
C PRO A 199 15.88 -3.01 -43.80
N ASP A 200 15.29 -2.24 -42.87
CA ASP A 200 16.02 -1.62 -41.75
C ASP A 200 15.72 -2.19 -40.35
N CYS A 201 14.95 -3.29 -40.23
CA CYS A 201 14.71 -3.88 -38.91
C CYS A 201 15.88 -4.78 -38.48
N ALA A 202 16.91 -4.15 -37.93
CA ALA A 202 17.88 -4.80 -37.07
C ALA A 202 17.19 -5.27 -35.79
N TRP A 203 16.73 -6.52 -35.78
CA TRP A 203 16.41 -7.22 -34.53
C TRP A 203 17.72 -7.68 -33.93
N GLY A 204 17.99 -7.24 -32.69
CA GLY A 204 19.22 -7.55 -31.98
C GLY A 204 19.51 -9.06 -31.99
N GLY A 205 20.63 -9.43 -32.60
CA GLY A 205 21.30 -10.72 -32.40
C GLY A 205 20.61 -11.99 -32.91
N ILE A 206 19.52 -11.93 -33.69
CA ILE A 206 18.92 -13.16 -34.24
C ILE A 206 19.49 -13.45 -35.62
N ILE A 207 20.41 -14.42 -35.71
CA ILE A 207 20.85 -15.01 -36.98
C ILE A 207 19.80 -16.03 -37.41
N ILE A 208 18.99 -15.71 -38.42
CA ILE A 208 18.02 -16.63 -38.99
C ILE A 208 18.75 -17.52 -40.01
N HIS A 209 18.95 -18.80 -39.66
CA HIS A 209 19.36 -19.81 -40.62
C HIS A 209 18.12 -20.38 -41.33
N PHE A 210 18.07 -20.22 -42.65
CA PHE A 210 17.06 -20.83 -43.49
C PHE A 210 17.54 -22.23 -43.91
N GLU A 211 16.76 -23.25 -43.62
CA GLU A 211 16.99 -24.60 -44.12
C GLU A 211 15.89 -24.87 -45.17
N GLU A 212 16.30 -24.98 -46.43
CA GLU A 212 15.42 -25.30 -47.55
C GLU A 212 14.94 -26.76 -47.42
N SER A 213 13.62 -26.97 -47.54
CA SER A 213 13.01 -28.30 -47.66
C SER A 213 12.72 -28.63 -49.11
#